data_AF-A0A504IZG8-F1
#
_entry.id   AF-A0A504IZG8-F1
#
_cell.length_a   1.000
_cell.length_b   1.000
_cell.length_c   1.000
_cell.angle_alpha   90.00
_cell.angle_beta   90.00
_cell.angle_gamma   90.00
#
_symmetry.space_group_name_H-M   'P 1'
#
loop_
_entity.id
_entity.type
_entity.pdbx_description
1 polymer ?
#
loop_
_entity_poly.entity_id
_entity_poly.type
_entity_poly.pdbx_seq_one_letter_code
_entity_poly.pdbx_strand_id
1 'polypeptide(L)'
;MTIDKIYIVVALSFVVSLGFTQEKEERLTMAAKFMKVKLEQVELTDTQWERFYVLSRKLKADLIDLREEAGISDLIKKRDEVYKQILKEGVPKKQHLEELGKRMYLTPRQLKGFADTPLLKENYKKAIAEFLSEEQKLKLKNVKNKNRKTKKNSY
;
A
#
# COMPACT_ATOMS: atom_id res chain seq x y z
N MET A 1 33.03 47.90 -2.58
CA MET A 1 31.83 47.29 -1.96
C MET A 1 31.50 46.04 -2.75
N THR A 2 31.91 44.91 -2.19
CA THR A 2 31.51 43.55 -2.54
C THR A 2 30.08 43.31 -2.09
N ILE A 3 29.33 42.51 -2.85
CA ILE A 3 28.23 41.57 -2.49
C ILE A 3 27.39 41.39 -3.78
N ASP A 4 26.68 40.27 -3.89
CA ASP A 4 25.76 39.88 -4.96
C ASP A 4 26.30 39.08 -6.15
N LYS A 5 26.97 37.95 -5.85
CA LYS A 5 26.98 36.76 -6.74
C LYS A 5 26.80 35.45 -5.97
N ILE A 6 25.81 35.36 -5.09
CA ILE A 6 25.48 34.10 -4.39
C ILE A 6 23.96 33.90 -4.33
N TYR A 7 23.27 33.81 -5.48
CA TYR A 7 21.85 33.38 -5.48
C TYR A 7 21.45 32.55 -6.72
N ILE A 8 22.39 31.87 -7.37
CA ILE A 8 22.08 30.94 -8.48
C ILE A 8 22.76 29.59 -8.26
N VAL A 9 22.50 28.94 -7.13
CA VAL A 9 22.83 27.50 -6.95
C VAL A 9 21.72 26.74 -6.24
N VAL A 10 20.78 27.39 -5.54
CA VAL A 10 19.78 26.69 -4.72
C VAL A 10 18.52 26.27 -5.49
N ALA A 11 18.26 26.84 -6.67
CA ALA A 11 17.04 26.55 -7.44
C ALA A 11 17.10 25.25 -8.28
N LEU A 12 18.29 24.74 -8.63
CA LEU A 12 18.40 23.52 -9.44
C LEU A 12 18.23 22.23 -8.62
N SER A 13 18.64 22.22 -7.35
CA SER A 13 18.57 21.02 -6.51
C SER A 13 17.14 20.65 -6.08
N PHE A 14 16.22 21.63 -6.06
CA PHE A 14 14.84 21.39 -5.66
C PHE A 14 13.96 20.85 -6.81
N VAL A 15 14.26 21.26 -8.05
CA VAL A 15 13.49 20.84 -9.23
C VAL A 15 13.80 19.37 -9.61
N VAL A 16 15.04 18.90 -9.41
CA VAL A 16 15.38 17.49 -9.66
C VAL A 16 14.70 16.55 -8.66
N SER A 17 14.54 16.96 -7.38
CA SER A 17 13.83 16.15 -6.38
C SER A 17 12.33 16.01 -6.67
N LEU A 18 11.69 17.03 -7.24
CA LEU A 18 10.25 17.00 -7.57
C LEU A 18 9.95 16.13 -8.81
N GLY A 19 10.82 16.13 -9.83
CA GLY A 19 10.67 15.27 -11.01
C GLY A 19 10.88 13.79 -10.69
N PHE A 20 11.84 13.47 -9.82
CA PHE A 20 12.15 12.08 -9.42
C PHE A 20 11.11 11.45 -8.48
N THR A 21 10.35 12.28 -7.75
CA THR A 21 9.31 11.81 -6.81
C THR A 21 7.98 11.54 -7.51
N GLN A 22 7.57 12.36 -8.49
CA GLN A 22 6.32 12.13 -9.23
C GLN A 22 6.32 10.80 -10.02
N GLU A 23 7.42 10.48 -10.70
CA GLU A 23 7.51 9.25 -11.51
C GLU A 23 7.53 7.96 -10.65
N LYS A 24 8.08 8.04 -9.42
CA LYS A 24 8.06 6.95 -8.43
C LYS A 24 6.67 6.76 -7.80
N GLU A 25 5.89 7.83 -7.63
CA GLU A 25 4.59 7.80 -6.95
C GLU A 25 3.44 7.28 -7.82
N GLU A 26 3.42 7.61 -9.12
CA GLU A 26 2.30 7.23 -10.01
C GLU A 26 2.13 5.72 -10.18
N ARG A 27 3.16 4.92 -9.91
CA ARG A 27 3.15 3.47 -10.14
C ARG A 27 2.78 2.63 -8.92
N LEU A 28 2.47 3.22 -7.77
CA LEU A 28 2.22 2.48 -6.52
C LEU A 28 0.86 1.78 -6.49
N THR A 29 0.82 0.56 -5.94
CA THR A 29 -0.45 -0.12 -5.62
C THR A 29 -1.21 0.65 -4.54
N MET A 30 -2.53 0.49 -4.45
CA MET A 30 -3.32 1.11 -3.38
C MET A 30 -2.80 0.73 -1.98
N ALA A 31 -2.32 -0.50 -1.79
CA ALA A 31 -1.72 -0.93 -0.54
C ALA A 31 -0.45 -0.15 -0.20
N ALA A 32 0.40 0.11 -1.20
CA ALA A 32 1.60 0.93 -1.05
C ALA A 32 1.26 2.41 -0.80
N LYS A 33 0.29 2.98 -1.52
CA LYS A 33 -0.20 4.36 -1.28
C LYS A 33 -0.68 4.56 0.15
N PHE A 34 -1.52 3.64 0.66
CA PHE A 34 -1.96 3.70 2.07
C PHE A 34 -0.84 3.51 3.09
N MET A 35 0.23 2.79 2.72
CA MET A 35 1.37 2.64 3.59
C MET A 35 2.25 3.90 3.59
N LYS A 36 2.48 4.51 2.43
CA LYS A 36 3.20 5.78 2.28
C LYS A 36 2.63 6.85 3.21
N VAL A 37 1.32 7.08 3.16
CA VAL A 37 0.61 8.04 4.03
C VAL A 37 0.84 7.80 5.53
N LYS A 38 1.05 6.55 5.94
CA LYS A 38 1.35 6.22 7.34
C LYS A 38 2.82 6.47 7.68
N LEU A 39 3.72 6.18 6.74
CA LEU A 39 5.16 6.34 6.91
C LEU A 39 5.60 7.81 6.84
N GLU A 40 4.85 8.67 6.15
CA GLU A 40 5.05 10.13 6.17
C GLU A 40 4.98 10.72 7.59
N GLN A 41 4.26 10.06 8.51
CA GLN A 41 4.14 10.47 9.92
C GLN A 41 5.20 9.85 10.84
N VAL A 42 6.16 9.11 10.26
CA VAL A 42 7.15 8.30 10.99
C VAL A 42 8.58 8.82 10.80
N GLU A 43 8.75 9.89 10.00
CA GLU A 43 10.05 10.55 9.79
C GLU A 43 11.11 9.57 9.27
N LEU A 44 10.84 8.97 8.11
CA LEU A 44 11.80 8.08 7.45
C LEU A 44 12.97 8.87 6.86
N THR A 45 14.16 8.27 6.89
CA THR A 45 15.32 8.76 6.16
C THR A 45 15.17 8.51 4.66
N ASP A 46 15.95 9.20 3.83
CA ASP A 46 15.95 9.01 2.37
C ASP A 46 16.23 7.55 1.98
N THR A 47 17.20 6.91 2.64
CA THR A 47 17.51 5.48 2.42
C THR A 47 16.34 4.56 2.79
N GLN A 48 15.58 4.89 3.84
CA GLN A 48 14.38 4.13 4.21
C GLN A 48 13.25 4.34 3.19
N TRP A 49 13.10 5.55 2.65
CA TRP A 49 12.17 5.84 1.55
C TRP A 49 12.53 5.06 0.28
N GLU A 50 13.79 4.99 -0.08
CA GLU A 50 14.24 4.19 -1.23
C GLU A 50 13.90 2.71 -1.06
N ARG A 51 14.17 2.13 0.11
CA ARG A 51 13.79 0.74 0.44
C ARG A 51 12.28 0.54 0.35
N PHE A 52 11.49 1.48 0.87
CA PHE A 52 10.04 1.46 0.75
C PHE A 52 9.58 1.41 -0.72
N TYR A 53 10.15 2.23 -1.60
CA TYR A 53 9.80 2.24 -3.03
C TYR A 53 10.23 0.96 -3.75
N VAL A 54 11.37 0.36 -3.39
CA VAL A 54 11.79 -0.96 -3.91
C VAL A 54 10.79 -2.04 -3.52
N LEU A 55 10.43 -2.14 -2.24
CA LEU A 55 9.45 -3.11 -1.76
C LEU A 55 8.06 -2.88 -2.38
N SER A 56 7.68 -1.62 -2.60
CA SER A 56 6.39 -1.28 -3.21
C SER A 56 6.31 -1.74 -4.67
N ARG A 57 7.40 -1.61 -5.42
CA ARG A 57 7.51 -2.10 -6.79
C ARG A 57 7.49 -3.63 -6.83
N LYS A 58 8.20 -4.28 -5.92
CA LYS A 58 8.17 -5.74 -5.76
C LYS A 58 6.75 -6.25 -5.48
N LEU A 59 6.06 -5.66 -4.49
CA LEU A 59 4.66 -6.03 -4.20
C LEU A 59 3.76 -5.88 -5.44
N LYS A 60 3.99 -4.85 -6.27
CA LYS A 60 3.21 -4.68 -7.50
C LYS A 60 3.45 -5.81 -8.49
N ALA A 61 4.71 -6.17 -8.72
CA ALA A 61 5.08 -7.28 -9.59
C ALA A 61 4.49 -8.61 -9.08
N ASP A 62 4.74 -8.94 -7.80
CA ASP A 62 4.22 -10.16 -7.17
C ASP A 62 2.68 -10.27 -7.27
N LEU A 63 1.97 -9.12 -7.17
CA LEU A 63 0.51 -9.09 -7.32
C LEU A 63 0.04 -9.23 -8.78
N ILE A 64 0.83 -8.80 -9.76
CA ILE A 64 0.53 -8.99 -11.17
C ILE A 64 0.72 -10.47 -11.51
N ASP A 65 1.89 -11.02 -11.18
CA ASP A 65 2.26 -12.41 -11.43
C ASP A 65 1.24 -13.36 -10.79
N LEU A 66 0.89 -13.16 -9.52
CA LEU A 66 -0.15 -13.96 -8.84
C LEU A 66 -1.50 -13.93 -9.58
N ARG A 67 -1.88 -12.77 -10.15
CA ARG A 67 -3.18 -12.64 -10.81
C ARG A 67 -3.19 -13.31 -12.17
N GLU A 68 -2.10 -13.22 -12.91
CA GLU A 68 -1.91 -13.90 -14.18
C GLU A 68 -1.86 -15.41 -13.96
N GLU A 69 -1.04 -15.86 -13.01
CA GLU A 69 -0.95 -17.27 -12.63
C GLU A 69 -2.27 -17.84 -12.12
N ALA A 70 -3.06 -17.08 -11.38
CA ALA A 70 -4.36 -17.57 -10.90
C ALA A 70 -5.50 -17.37 -11.92
N GLY A 71 -5.26 -16.68 -13.04
CA GLY A 71 -6.29 -16.36 -14.03
C GLY A 71 -7.41 -15.49 -13.46
N ILE A 72 -7.05 -14.50 -12.62
CA ILE A 72 -8.00 -13.62 -11.91
C ILE A 72 -7.89 -12.14 -12.31
N SER A 73 -6.99 -11.77 -13.23
CA SER A 73 -6.76 -10.37 -13.63
C SER A 73 -8.05 -9.63 -13.99
N ASP A 74 -8.90 -10.23 -14.82
CA ASP A 74 -10.17 -9.63 -15.25
C ASP A 74 -11.28 -9.72 -14.20
N LEU A 75 -11.12 -10.62 -13.22
CA LEU A 75 -12.08 -10.83 -12.15
C LEU A 75 -11.96 -9.80 -11.03
N ILE A 76 -10.91 -8.97 -11.03
CA ILE A 76 -10.60 -7.99 -9.98
C ILE A 76 -11.75 -6.99 -9.77
N LYS A 77 -12.34 -6.46 -10.85
CA LYS A 77 -13.46 -5.49 -10.76
C LYS A 77 -14.73 -6.13 -10.21
N LYS A 78 -15.15 -7.26 -10.79
CA LYS A 78 -16.30 -8.05 -10.33
C LYS A 78 -16.14 -8.48 -8.86
N ARG A 79 -14.93 -8.84 -8.45
CA ARG A 79 -14.61 -9.18 -7.06
C ARG A 79 -14.85 -8.00 -6.11
N ASP A 80 -14.52 -6.77 -6.49
CA ASP A 80 -14.78 -5.60 -5.64
C ASP A 80 -16.29 -5.33 -5.47
N GLU A 81 -17.10 -5.57 -6.50
CA GLU A 81 -18.56 -5.44 -6.44
C GLU A 81 -19.20 -6.49 -5.55
N VAL A 82 -18.85 -7.77 -5.78
CA VAL A 82 -19.36 -8.89 -4.97
C VAL A 82 -18.91 -8.74 -3.52
N TYR A 83 -17.66 -8.34 -3.28
CA TYR A 83 -17.17 -8.13 -1.92
C TYR A 83 -17.93 -7.00 -1.21
N LYS A 84 -18.33 -5.93 -1.91
CA LYS A 84 -19.19 -4.89 -1.31
C LYS A 84 -20.57 -5.42 -0.93
N GLN A 85 -21.15 -6.34 -1.71
CA GLN A 85 -22.43 -6.98 -1.38
C GLN A 85 -22.31 -7.85 -0.13
N ILE A 86 -21.28 -8.72 -0.08
CA ILE A 86 -20.96 -9.54 1.08
C ILE A 86 -20.86 -8.69 2.37
N LEU A 87 -20.20 -7.53 2.28
CA LEU A 87 -20.10 -6.59 3.40
C LEU A 87 -21.45 -5.98 3.81
N LYS A 88 -22.29 -5.61 2.83
CA LYS A 88 -23.62 -5.02 3.10
C LYS A 88 -24.57 -6.02 3.74
N GLU A 89 -24.45 -7.29 3.39
CA GLU A 89 -25.26 -8.38 3.93
C GLU A 89 -24.80 -8.85 5.32
N GLY A 90 -23.74 -8.27 5.87
CA GLY A 90 -23.27 -8.59 7.22
C GLY A 90 -22.66 -9.99 7.33
N VAL A 91 -22.23 -10.59 6.21
CA VAL A 91 -21.58 -11.91 6.22
C VAL A 91 -20.37 -11.88 7.18
N PRO A 92 -20.21 -12.89 8.05
CA PRO A 92 -19.05 -12.96 8.93
C PRO A 92 -17.73 -12.95 8.15
N LYS A 93 -16.74 -12.18 8.63
CA LYS A 93 -15.42 -12.03 7.97
C LYS A 93 -14.77 -13.37 7.59
N LYS A 94 -14.94 -14.40 8.42
CA LYS A 94 -14.38 -15.74 8.19
C LYS A 94 -14.95 -16.43 6.95
N GLN A 95 -16.18 -16.08 6.55
CA GLN A 95 -16.90 -16.65 5.42
C GLN A 95 -16.77 -15.82 4.13
N HIS A 96 -16.16 -14.64 4.18
CA HIS A 96 -16.09 -13.75 3.01
C HIS A 96 -15.46 -14.41 1.77
N LEU A 97 -14.39 -15.18 1.95
CA LEU A 97 -13.72 -15.82 0.82
C LEU A 97 -14.57 -16.93 0.22
N GLU A 98 -15.22 -17.73 1.06
CA GLU A 98 -16.14 -18.79 0.63
C GLU A 98 -17.33 -18.20 -0.15
N GLU A 99 -17.97 -17.16 0.41
CA GLU A 99 -19.07 -16.45 -0.24
C GLU A 99 -18.65 -15.80 -1.56
N LEU A 100 -17.42 -15.25 -1.62
CA LEU A 100 -16.85 -14.74 -2.86
C LEU A 100 -16.72 -15.85 -3.91
N GLY A 101 -16.20 -17.01 -3.51
CA GLY A 101 -16.08 -18.19 -4.36
C GLY A 101 -17.42 -18.64 -4.95
N LYS A 102 -18.45 -18.74 -4.11
CA LYS A 102 -19.81 -19.14 -4.53
C LYS A 102 -20.42 -18.14 -5.51
N ARG A 103 -20.43 -16.85 -5.18
CA ARG A 103 -21.10 -15.80 -5.98
C ARG A 103 -20.42 -15.50 -7.31
N MET A 104 -19.11 -15.72 -7.37
CA MET A 104 -18.34 -15.51 -8.58
C MET A 104 -18.10 -16.79 -9.38
N TYR A 105 -18.56 -17.94 -8.90
CA TYR A 105 -18.32 -19.25 -9.51
C TYR A 105 -16.82 -19.51 -9.74
N LEU A 106 -15.99 -19.21 -8.73
CA LEU A 106 -14.54 -19.32 -8.85
C LEU A 106 -14.09 -20.78 -8.82
N THR A 107 -13.11 -21.09 -9.67
CA THR A 107 -12.36 -22.34 -9.55
C THR A 107 -11.49 -22.33 -8.29
N PRO A 108 -11.06 -23.52 -7.78
CA PRO A 108 -10.14 -23.59 -6.65
C PRO A 108 -8.84 -22.78 -6.85
N ARG A 109 -8.31 -22.77 -8.08
CA ARG A 109 -7.11 -21.99 -8.45
C ARG A 109 -7.35 -20.49 -8.31
N GLN A 110 -8.46 -19.98 -8.83
CA GLN A 110 -8.82 -18.56 -8.74
C GLN A 110 -9.12 -18.14 -7.30
N LEU A 111 -9.83 -18.98 -6.55
CA LEU A 111 -10.12 -18.74 -5.13
C LEU A 111 -8.83 -18.65 -4.31
N LYS A 112 -7.87 -19.54 -4.56
CA LYS A 112 -6.53 -19.50 -3.97
C LYS A 112 -5.79 -18.20 -4.32
N GLY A 113 -5.82 -17.77 -5.57
CA GLY A 113 -5.21 -16.49 -5.98
C GLY A 113 -5.75 -15.27 -5.21
N PHE A 114 -7.07 -15.25 -4.94
CA PHE A 114 -7.65 -14.22 -4.07
C PHE A 114 -7.26 -14.38 -2.60
N ALA A 115 -7.10 -15.62 -2.11
CA ALA A 115 -6.65 -15.93 -0.75
C ALA A 115 -5.18 -15.54 -0.49
N ASP A 116 -4.33 -15.66 -1.50
CA ASP A 116 -2.89 -15.38 -1.40
C ASP A 116 -2.56 -13.88 -1.49
N THR A 117 -3.45 -13.08 -2.07
CA THR A 117 -3.31 -11.62 -2.14
C THR A 117 -3.13 -10.95 -0.75
N PRO A 118 -3.94 -11.28 0.28
CA PRO A 118 -3.70 -10.86 1.66
C PRO A 118 -2.32 -11.23 2.21
N LEU A 119 -1.81 -12.43 1.90
CA LEU A 119 -0.52 -12.91 2.39
C LEU A 119 0.63 -12.07 1.82
N LEU A 120 0.63 -11.79 0.52
CA LEU A 120 1.62 -10.88 -0.10
C LEU A 120 1.61 -9.50 0.55
N LYS A 121 0.42 -8.95 0.83
CA LYS A 121 0.28 -7.66 1.52
C LYS A 121 0.75 -7.71 2.97
N GLU A 122 0.65 -8.85 3.64
CA GLU A 122 1.19 -9.03 4.99
C GLU A 122 2.71 -9.12 4.97
N ASN A 123 3.29 -9.91 4.08
CA ASN A 123 4.73 -10.04 3.90
C ASN A 123 5.37 -8.69 3.57
N TYR A 124 4.75 -7.91 2.68
CA TYR A 124 5.15 -6.53 2.40
C TYR A 124 5.18 -5.64 3.66
N LYS A 125 4.18 -5.76 4.56
CA LYS A 125 4.16 -4.98 5.81
C LYS A 125 5.25 -5.43 6.78
N LYS A 126 5.55 -6.73 6.83
CA LYS A 126 6.62 -7.28 7.66
C LYS A 126 7.99 -6.78 7.17
N ALA A 127 8.24 -6.88 5.87
CA ALA A 127 9.46 -6.36 5.24
C ALA A 127 9.66 -4.85 5.47
N ILE A 128 8.57 -4.06 5.51
CA ILE A 128 8.65 -2.65 5.89
C ILE A 128 9.08 -2.50 7.35
N ALA A 129 8.44 -3.23 8.27
CA ALA A 129 8.74 -3.12 9.68
C ALA A 129 10.20 -3.50 10.00
N GLU A 130 10.81 -4.40 9.24
CA GLU A 130 12.20 -4.87 9.44
C GLU A 130 13.25 -3.76 9.31
N PHE A 131 13.03 -2.74 8.47
CA PHE A 131 13.99 -1.64 8.32
C PHE A 131 13.67 -0.39 9.16
N LEU A 132 12.57 -0.42 9.94
CA LEU A 132 12.21 0.66 10.84
C LEU A 132 12.92 0.51 12.19
N SER A 133 13.30 1.63 12.80
CA SER A 133 13.72 1.62 14.20
C SER A 133 12.56 1.29 15.14
N GLU A 134 12.85 0.90 16.38
CA GLU A 134 11.80 0.64 17.38
C GLU A 134 10.93 1.88 17.65
N GLU A 135 11.54 3.07 17.68
CA GLU A 135 10.81 4.32 17.81
C GLU A 135 9.86 4.55 16.62
N GLN A 136 10.34 4.31 15.40
CA GLN A 136 9.54 4.43 14.19
C GLN A 136 8.40 3.40 14.15
N LYS A 137 8.64 2.16 14.59
CA LYS A 137 7.59 1.13 14.74
C LYS A 137 6.50 1.58 15.72
N LEU A 138 6.90 2.21 16.83
CA LEU A 138 5.97 2.74 17.83
C LEU A 138 5.14 3.90 17.25
N LYS A 139 5.78 4.86 16.56
CA LYS A 139 5.10 5.96 15.83
C LYS A 139 4.08 5.38 14.84
N LEU A 140 4.48 4.40 14.03
CA LEU A 140 3.60 3.75 13.05
C LEU A 140 2.39 3.04 13.70
N LYS A 141 2.57 2.44 14.88
CA LYS A 141 1.48 1.84 15.67
C LYS A 141 0.51 2.91 16.19
N ASN A 142 1.02 4.06 16.61
CA ASN A 142 0.21 5.18 17.11
C ASN A 142 -0.60 5.86 16.00
N VAL A 143 -0.05 5.96 14.78
CA VAL A 143 -0.79 6.41 13.58
C VAL A 143 -2.02 5.52 13.32
N LYS A 144 -1.89 4.19 13.48
CA LYS A 144 -3.03 3.26 13.35
C LYS A 144 -4.12 3.50 14.39
N ASN A 145 -3.74 3.92 15.60
CA ASN A 145 -4.68 4.13 16.71
C ASN A 145 -5.38 5.49 16.63
N LYS A 146 -4.67 6.55 16.20
CA LYS A 146 -5.26 7.89 16.03
C LYS A 146 -6.39 7.89 14.99
N ASN A 147 -6.17 7.24 13.85
CA ASN A 147 -7.18 7.09 12.79
C ASN A 147 -8.40 6.22 13.17
N ARG A 148 -8.30 5.43 14.24
CA ARG A 148 -9.43 4.64 14.79
C ARG A 148 -10.29 5.46 15.76
N LYS A 149 -9.69 6.38 16.52
CA LYS A 149 -10.42 7.24 17.48
C LYS A 149 -11.24 8.32 16.78
N THR A 150 -10.72 8.94 15.71
CA THR A 150 -11.47 9.95 14.94
C THR A 150 -12.75 9.39 14.32
N LYS A 151 -12.76 8.13 13.86
CA LYS A 151 -13.98 7.48 13.33
C LYS A 151 -15.04 7.14 14.40
N LYS A 152 -14.69 7.08 15.68
CA LYS A 152 -15.64 6.77 16.76
C LYS A 152 -16.37 8.01 17.30
N ASN A 153 -15.84 9.22 17.05
CA ASN A 153 -16.41 10.48 17.53
C ASN A 153 -17.16 11.26 16.44
N SER A 154 -17.49 10.62 15.31
CA SER A 154 -18.24 11.23 14.20
C SER A 154 -19.63 10.61 14.02
N TYR A 155 -20.18 10.00 15.07
CA TYR A 155 -21.57 9.54 15.16
C TYR A 155 -22.19 10.10 16.43
#